data_AF-A0A0A8URL4-F1
#
_entry.id   AF-A0A0A8URL4-F1
#
_cell.length_a   1.000
_cell.length_b   1.000
_cell.length_c   1.000
_cell.angle_alpha   90.00
_cell.angle_beta   90.00
_cell.angle_gamma   90.00
#
_symmetry.space_group_name_H-M   'P 1'
#
loop_
_entity.id
_entity.type
_entity.pdbx_description
1 polymer ?
#
loop_
_entity_poly.entity_id
_entity_poly.type
_entity_poly.pdbx_seq_one_letter_code
_entity_poly.pdbx_strand_id
1 'polypeptide(L)' 'MDLWINKLAYGSGSNARSLTLTSTYQRGIFFTRGEVSLVEANNITAGSAFGRDGTKHSQSRLLIESGILF' A
#
# COMPACT_ATOMS: atom_id res chain seq x y z
N MET A 1 -22.78 33.44 -1.04
CA MET A 1 -22.66 32.05 -0.57
C MET A 1 -21.82 31.34 -1.61
N ASP A 2 -20.53 31.19 -1.36
CA ASP A 2 -19.58 30.65 -2.34
C ASP A 2 -19.39 29.15 -2.06
N LEU A 3 -19.72 28.32 -3.05
CA LEU A 3 -19.68 26.86 -2.95
C LEU A 3 -18.25 26.39 -3.25
N TRP A 4 -17.51 26.04 -2.19
CA TRP A 4 -16.21 25.40 -2.31
C TRP A 4 -16.37 23.95 -2.80
N ILE A 5 -16.35 23.74 -4.12
CA ILE A 5 -16.09 22.40 -4.68
C ILE A 5 -14.58 22.19 -4.65
N ASN A 6 -14.10 21.55 -3.59
CA ASN A 6 -12.74 21.04 -3.54
C ASN A 6 -12.68 19.76 -4.38
N LYS A 7 -12.38 19.93 -5.68
CA LYS A 7 -12.14 18.81 -6.59
C LYS A 7 -10.80 18.21 -6.18
N LEU A 8 -10.84 17.24 -5.27
CA LEU A 8 -9.70 16.40 -4.91
C LEU A 8 -8.96 16.02 -6.19
N ALA A 9 -7.70 16.38 -6.27
CA ALA A 9 -6.84 16.33 -7.44
C ALA A 9 -6.45 14.90 -7.85
N TYR A 10 -7.43 14.01 -7.98
CA TYR A 10 -7.30 12.77 -8.72
C TYR A 10 -8.06 12.97 -10.03
N GLY A 11 -7.33 13.02 -11.14
CA GLY A 11 -7.94 13.16 -12.47
C GLY A 11 -9.04 12.11 -12.67
N SER A 12 -10.14 12.51 -13.31
CA SER A 12 -11.24 11.62 -13.67
C SER A 12 -10.70 10.35 -14.35
N GLY A 13 -10.77 9.21 -13.67
CA GLY A 13 -10.28 7.92 -14.15
C GLY A 13 -9.16 7.28 -13.34
N SER A 14 -8.50 8.01 -12.43
CA SER A 14 -7.46 7.44 -11.56
C SER A 14 -8.07 6.48 -10.52
N ASN A 15 -7.60 5.23 -10.52
CA ASN A 15 -8.07 4.18 -9.63
C ASN A 15 -6.87 3.54 -8.94
N ALA A 16 -6.76 3.69 -7.63
CA ALA A 16 -5.75 2.98 -6.84
C ALA A 16 -6.42 1.87 -6.02
N ARG A 17 -5.80 0.70 -5.97
CA ARG A 17 -6.19 -0.44 -5.13
C ARG A 17 -5.03 -0.79 -4.22
N SER A 18 -5.32 -1.06 -2.96
CA SER A 18 -4.34 -1.55 -1.99
C SER A 18 -4.86 -2.81 -1.33
N LEU A 19 -3.95 -3.75 -1.09
CA LEU A 19 -4.19 -4.99 -0.38
C LEU A 19 -3.08 -5.20 0.64
N THR A 20 -3.44 -5.22 1.92
CA THR A 20 -2.51 -5.52 3.00
C THR A 20 -2.98 -6.78 3.72
N LEU A 21 -2.09 -7.77 3.79
CA LEU A 21 -2.29 -9.02 4.49
C LEU A 21 -1.25 -9.12 5.60
N THR A 22 -1.73 -9.22 6.85
CA THR A 22 -0.87 -9.43 8.02
C THR A 22 -1.24 -10.76 8.66
N SER A 23 -0.48 -11.80 8.33
CA SER A 23 -0.59 -13.10 8.99
C SER A 23 0.22 -13.08 10.28
N THR A 24 -0.39 -13.49 11.39
CA THR A 24 0.34 -13.70 12.65
C THR A 24 0.03 -15.11 13.16
N TYR A 25 1.08 -15.86 13.47
CA TYR A 25 0.98 -17.17 14.09
C TYR A 25 1.80 -17.16 15.37
N GLN A 26 1.18 -17.55 16.48
CA GLN A 26 1.82 -17.61 17.79
C GLN A 26 1.57 -18.98 18.41
N ARG A 27 2.64 -19.62 18.89
CA ARG A 27 2.57 -20.89 19.60
C ARG A 27 3.45 -20.84 20.85
N GLY A 28 2.81 -20.76 22.01
CA GLY A 28 3.50 -20.59 23.29
C GLY A 28 4.27 -19.28 23.31
N ILE A 29 5.57 -19.36 23.63
CA ILE A 29 6.48 -18.21 23.63
C ILE A 29 6.96 -17.82 22.22
N PHE A 30 6.72 -18.64 21.20
CA PHE A 30 7.19 -18.33 19.85
C PHE A 30 6.12 -17.58 19.05
N PHE A 31 6.54 -16.56 18.30
CA PHE A 31 5.67 -15.88 17.34
C PHE A 31 6.34 -15.77 15.97
N THR A 32 5.53 -15.73 14.94
CA THR A 32 5.90 -15.32 13.59
C THR A 32 4.81 -14.45 13.00
N ARG A 33 5.20 -13.37 12.33
CA ARG A 33 4.34 -12.42 11.66
C ARG A 33 4.87 -12.22 10.25
N GLY A 34 4.01 -12.40 9.26
CA GLY A 34 4.25 -11.99 7.90
C GLY A 34 3.35 -10.81 7.56
N GLU A 35 3.92 -9.76 6.98
CA GLU A 35 3.18 -8.66 6.38
C GLU A 35 3.49 -8.59 4.89
N VAL A 36 2.44 -8.56 4.07
CA VAL A 36 2.54 -8.32 2.64
C VAL A 36 1.58 -7.19 2.29
N SER A 37 2.11 -6.13 1.69
CA SER A 37 1.32 -4.99 1.22
C SER A 37 1.55 -4.81 -0.28
N LEU A 38 0.48 -4.84 -1.07
CA LEU A 38 0.51 -4.55 -2.50
C LEU A 38 -0.35 -3.32 -2.77
N VAL A 39 0.22 -2.35 -3.47
CA VAL A 39 -0.49 -1.16 -3.93
C VAL A 39 -0.36 -1.10 -5.44
N GLU A 40 -1.50 -1.07 -6.12
CA GLU A 40 -1.60 -0.94 -7.57
C GLU A 40 -2.34 0.35 -7.91
N ALA A 41 -1.69 1.22 -8.67
CA ALA A 41 -2.30 2.43 -9.20
C ALA A 41 -2.56 2.25 -10.71
N ASN A 42 -3.81 2.40 -11.11
CA ASN A 42 -4.27 2.36 -12.49
C ASN A 42 -4.67 3.77 -12.92
N ASN A 43 -4.33 4.15 -14.15
CA ASN A 43 -4.53 5.49 -14.70
C ASN A 43 -3.82 6.58 -13.86
N ILE A 44 -2.50 6.45 -13.77
CA ILE A 44 -1.59 7.35 -13.05
C ILE A 44 -1.03 8.37 -14.05
N THR A 45 -0.94 9.64 -13.67
CA THR A 45 -0.25 10.65 -14.48
C THR A 45 1.23 10.28 -14.58
N ALA A 46 1.80 10.28 -15.79
CA ALA A 46 3.21 9.97 -16.00
C ALA A 46 4.10 10.87 -15.11
N GLY A 47 4.93 10.26 -14.26
CA GLY A 47 5.78 10.96 -13.28
C GLY A 47 5.21 11.07 -11.87
N SER A 48 3.98 10.58 -11.62
CA SER A 48 3.36 10.56 -10.28
C SER A 48 3.18 9.15 -9.69
N ALA A 49 3.74 8.13 -10.34
CA ALA A 49 3.65 6.74 -9.90
C ALA A 49 4.81 6.33 -8.98
N PHE A 50 4.88 5.06 -8.59
CA PHE A 50 5.92 4.55 -7.71
C PHE A 50 7.28 4.43 -8.43
N GLY A 51 8.35 4.23 -7.66
CA GLY A 51 9.72 4.04 -8.18
C GLY A 51 10.48 5.33 -8.46
N ARG A 52 11.80 5.20 -8.69
CA ARG A 52 12.74 6.32 -8.92
C ARG A 52 12.30 7.21 -10.10
N ASP A 53 11.72 6.60 -11.12
CA ASP A 53 11.35 7.26 -12.37
C ASP A 53 9.86 7.66 -12.41
N GLY A 54 9.10 7.41 -11.33
CA GLY A 54 7.69 7.84 -11.22
C GLY A 54 6.72 7.17 -12.20
N THR A 55 7.09 5.99 -12.73
CA THR A 55 6.32 5.23 -13.73
C THR A 55 5.91 3.83 -13.27
N LYS A 56 6.33 3.36 -12.08
CA LYS A 56 5.95 2.02 -11.61
C LYS A 56 4.52 2.06 -11.11
N HIS A 57 3.68 1.24 -11.73
CA HIS A 57 2.26 1.15 -11.40
C HIS A 57 1.97 0.36 -10.13
N SER A 58 2.93 -0.43 -9.64
CA SER A 58 2.77 -1.28 -8.48
C SER A 58 3.91 -1.08 -7.47
N GLN A 59 3.59 -1.05 -6.19
CA GLN A 59 4.53 -1.12 -5.09
C GLN A 59 4.16 -2.27 -4.16
N SER A 60 5.06 -3.23 -4.02
CA SER A 60 4.92 -4.34 -3.09
C SER A 60 5.92 -4.23 -1.95
N ARG A 61 5.47 -4.46 -0.72
CA ARG A 61 6.29 -4.56 0.48
C ARG A 61 6.06 -5.91 1.13
N LEU A 62 7.13 -6.55 1.55
CA LEU A 62 7.09 -7.80 2.30
C LEU A 62 7.97 -7.66 3.55
N LEU A 63 7.43 -8.07 4.68
CA LEU A 63 8.11 -8.13 5.96
C LEU A 63 7.79 -9.47 6.62
N ILE A 64 8.81 -10.12 7.18
CA ILE A 64 8.64 -11.31 8.00
C ILE A 64 9.40 -11.06 9.28
N GLU A 65 8.73 -11.28 10.40
CA GLU A 65 9.28 -11.15 11.74
C GLU A 65 8.99 -12.43 12.51
N SER A 66 9.97 -12.95 13.23
CA SER A 66 9.78 -14.09 14.13
C SER A 66 10.62 -13.91 15.38
N GLY A 67 10.10 -14.34 16.53
CA GLY A 67 10.79 -14.16 17.79
C GLY A 67 10.25 -14.99 18.93
N ILE A 68 10.79 -14.71 20.10
CA ILE A 68 10.45 -15.33 21.37
C ILE A 68 9.91 -14.23 22.30
N LEU A 69 8.76 -14.49 22.92
CA LEU A 69 8.17 -13.70 23.99
C LEU A 69 8.92 -14.06 25.29
N PHE A 70 9.58 -13.07 25.90
CA PHE A 70 10.32 -13.20 27.16
C PHE A 70 9.81 -12.19 28.19
#